data_AF-A0A961Q7T3-F1
#
_entry.id   AF-A0A961Q7T3-F1
#
_cell.length_a   1.000
_cell.length_b   1.000
_cell.length_c   1.000
_cell.angle_alpha   90.00
_cell.angle_beta   90.00
_cell.angle_gamma   90.00
#
_symmetry.space_group_name_H-M   'P 1'
#
loop_
_entity.id
_entity.type
_entity.pdbx_description
1 polymer ?
#
loop_
_entity_poly.entity_id
_entity_poly.type
_entity_poly.pdbx_seq_one_letter_code
_entity_poly.pdbx_strand_id
1 'polypeptide(L)'
;ENISSVEVEDVLYKHPAVMVAAVVARPDEKWGETPCAFVEVKPGKEVSSSDIIDFCRQNMARFKVPKTVVFGELPKTSTGKVQKFVLRERARDLDEKA
;
A
#
# COMPACT_ATOMS: atom_id res chain seq x y z
N GLU A 1 12.13 -9.19 -11.13
CA GLU A 1 10.74 -9.69 -11.07
C GLU A 1 9.77 -8.53 -11.16
N ASN A 2 8.67 -8.67 -11.90
CA ASN A 2 7.62 -7.64 -11.93
C ASN A 2 6.68 -7.86 -10.75
N ILE A 3 6.43 -6.82 -9.94
CA ILE A 3 5.49 -6.89 -8.81
C ILE A 3 4.13 -6.35 -9.29
N SER A 4 3.10 -7.19 -9.25
CA SER A 4 1.74 -6.76 -9.58
C SER A 4 1.10 -6.04 -8.39
N SER A 5 0.78 -4.76 -8.55
CA SER A 5 0.05 -4.00 -7.51
C SER A 5 -1.28 -4.66 -7.12
N VAL A 6 -1.99 -5.26 -8.08
CA VAL A 6 -3.28 -5.93 -7.84
C VAL A 6 -3.12 -7.15 -6.93
N GLU A 7 -2.05 -7.94 -7.11
CA GLU A 7 -1.80 -9.12 -6.27
C GLU A 7 -1.54 -8.72 -4.81
N VAL A 8 -0.79 -7.63 -4.61
CA VAL A 8 -0.52 -7.11 -3.26
C VAL A 8 -1.80 -6.54 -2.65
N GLU A 9 -2.61 -5.82 -3.43
CA GLU A 9 -3.93 -5.32 -3.02
C GLU A 9 -4.87 -6.45 -2.61
N ASP A 10 -4.96 -7.53 -3.39
CA ASP A 10 -5.80 -8.69 -3.09
C ASP A 10 -5.43 -9.36 -1.77
N VAL A 11 -4.14 -9.38 -1.41
CA VAL A 11 -3.71 -9.84 -0.10
C VAL A 11 -4.12 -8.83 0.97
N LEU A 12 -3.86 -7.54 0.79
CA LEU A 12 -4.25 -6.50 1.75
C LEU A 12 -5.76 -6.53 2.05
N TYR A 13 -6.61 -6.76 1.04
CA TYR A 13 -8.07 -6.87 1.22
C TYR A 13 -8.51 -8.07 2.07
N LYS A 14 -7.65 -9.08 2.27
CA LYS A 14 -7.92 -10.21 3.18
C LYS A 14 -7.67 -9.85 4.64
N HIS A 15 -6.95 -8.77 4.93
CA HIS A 15 -6.71 -8.36 6.31
C HIS A 15 -7.99 -7.81 6.95
N PRO A 16 -8.40 -8.28 8.14
CA PRO A 16 -9.72 -7.95 8.71
C PRO A 16 -9.94 -6.46 8.97
N ALA A 17 -8.86 -5.70 9.23
CA ALA A 17 -8.91 -4.26 9.49
C ALA A 17 -8.90 -3.38 8.22
N VAL A 18 -8.59 -3.92 7.03
CA VAL A 18 -8.45 -3.11 5.81
C VAL A 18 -9.82 -2.86 5.18
N MET A 19 -10.15 -1.59 4.94
CA MET A 19 -11.36 -1.15 4.25
C MET A 19 -11.11 -0.91 2.76
N VAL A 20 -10.07 -0.12 2.44
CA VAL A 20 -9.63 0.13 1.07
C VAL A 20 -8.11 0.05 1.03
N ALA A 21 -7.58 -0.60 0.01
CA ALA A 21 -6.15 -0.68 -0.23
C ALA A 21 -5.82 -0.30 -1.67
N ALA A 22 -4.71 0.41 -1.83
CA ALA A 22 -4.10 0.66 -3.13
C ALA A 22 -2.58 0.62 -3.00
N VAL A 23 -1.93 0.00 -3.97
CA VAL A 23 -0.49 -0.20 -4.02
C VAL A 23 0.06 0.47 -5.27
N VAL A 24 1.14 1.23 -5.07
CA VAL A 24 1.87 1.90 -6.14
C VAL A 24 3.37 1.67 -5.97
N ALA A 25 4.13 1.82 -7.03
CA ALA A 25 5.58 1.87 -6.94
C ALA A 25 6.00 3.20 -6.31
N ARG A 26 6.88 3.11 -5.31
CA ARG A 26 7.60 4.22 -4.70
C ARG A 26 9.08 4.13 -5.11
N PRO A 27 9.72 5.23 -5.54
CA PRO A 27 11.17 5.26 -5.73
C PRO A 27 11.91 4.85 -4.45
N ASP A 28 12.97 4.06 -4.59
CA ASP A 28 13.81 3.60 -3.48
C ASP A 28 15.26 3.58 -3.96
N GLU A 29 16.17 4.26 -3.25
CA GLU A 29 17.57 4.38 -3.65
C GLU A 29 18.29 3.04 -3.83
N LYS A 30 17.91 2.01 -3.05
CA LYS A 30 18.59 0.72 -3.03
C LYS A 30 17.99 -0.27 -4.03
N TRP A 31 16.70 -0.19 -4.31
CA TRP A 31 15.96 -1.18 -5.12
C TRP A 31 15.39 -0.61 -6.42
N GLY A 32 15.61 0.68 -6.67
CA GLY A 32 15.00 1.44 -7.76
C GLY A 32 13.55 1.79 -7.44
N GLU A 33 12.72 0.77 -7.24
CA GLU A 33 11.32 0.92 -6.85
C GLU A 33 10.91 -0.14 -5.81
N THR A 34 9.99 0.24 -4.92
CA THR A 34 9.39 -0.68 -3.94
C THR A 34 7.89 -0.51 -3.86
N PRO A 35 7.13 -1.57 -3.48
CA PRO A 35 5.70 -1.41 -3.29
C PRO A 35 5.42 -0.53 -2.07
N CYS A 36 4.58 0.49 -2.26
CA CYS A 36 4.04 1.35 -1.23
C CYS A 36 2.54 1.13 -1.15
N ALA A 37 2.06 0.68 0.01
CA ALA A 37 0.65 0.46 0.28
C ALA A 37 0.03 1.69 0.93
N PHE A 38 -1.09 2.15 0.40
CA PHE A 38 -1.96 3.12 1.03
C PHE A 38 -3.22 2.40 1.50
N VAL A 39 -3.57 2.59 2.77
CA VAL A 39 -4.59 1.80 3.46
C VAL A 39 -5.58 2.70 4.20
N GLU A 40 -6.86 2.55 3.88
CA GLU A 40 -7.97 2.98 4.74
C GLU A 40 -8.32 1.84 5.69
N VAL A 41 -8.40 2.15 6.98
CA VAL A 41 -8.77 1.20 8.04
C VAL A 41 -10.28 1.23 8.24
N LYS A 42 -10.89 0.08 8.50
CA LYS A 42 -12.33 0.00 8.84
C LYS A 42 -12.62 0.79 10.11
N PRO A 43 -13.77 1.47 10.21
CA PRO A 43 -14.18 2.16 11.43
C PRO A 43 -14.13 1.25 12.66
N GLY A 44 -13.55 1.74 13.77
CA GLY A 44 -13.41 0.98 15.01
C GLY A 44 -12.36 -0.14 14.99
N LYS A 45 -11.52 -0.20 13.95
CA LYS A 45 -10.34 -1.06 13.93
C LYS A 45 -9.07 -0.23 14.07
N GLU A 46 -8.08 -0.84 14.70
CA GLU A 46 -6.73 -0.29 14.82
C GLU A 46 -5.77 -1.33 14.23
N VAL A 47 -4.79 -0.85 13.48
CA VAL A 47 -3.76 -1.70 12.86
C VAL A 47 -2.51 -0.86 12.65
N SER A 48 -1.35 -1.42 12.95
CA SER A 48 -0.07 -0.76 12.71
C SER A 48 0.48 -1.08 11.32
N SER A 49 1.46 -0.31 10.86
CA SER A 49 2.17 -0.60 9.61
C SER A 49 2.91 -1.94 9.68
N SER A 50 3.47 -2.28 10.85
CA SER A 50 4.10 -3.58 11.10
C SER A 50 3.12 -4.74 10.95
N ASP A 51 1.91 -4.64 11.48
CA ASP A 51 0.90 -5.69 11.38
C ASP A 51 0.54 -5.98 9.91
N ILE A 52 0.38 -4.91 9.10
CA ILE A 52 0.11 -5.03 7.66
C ILE A 52 1.29 -5.70 6.95
N ILE A 53 2.51 -5.26 7.22
CA ILE A 53 3.73 -5.82 6.61
C ILE A 53 3.88 -7.30 6.96
N ASP A 54 3.69 -7.66 8.23
CA ASP A 54 3.83 -9.04 8.69
C ASP A 54 2.71 -9.93 8.15
N PHE A 55 1.48 -9.42 8.05
CA PHE A 55 0.41 -10.11 7.35
C PHE A 55 0.77 -10.37 5.88
N CYS A 56 1.29 -9.38 5.16
CA CYS A 56 1.77 -9.59 3.79
C CYS A 56 2.89 -10.64 3.74
N ARG A 57 3.89 -10.58 4.62
CA ARG A 57 5.01 -11.55 4.67
C ARG A 57 4.55 -13.00 4.85
N GLN A 58 3.45 -13.22 5.56
CA GLN A 58 2.88 -14.55 5.78
C GLN A 58 2.06 -15.05 4.57
N ASN A 59 1.62 -14.15 3.70
CA ASN A 59 0.64 -14.46 2.64
C ASN A 59 1.17 -14.24 1.21
N MET A 60 2.39 -13.73 1.03
CA MET A 60 3.03 -13.55 -0.28
C MET A 60 4.55 -13.67 -0.19
N ALA A 61 5.23 -13.79 -1.36
CA ALA A 61 6.68 -13.82 -1.42
C ALA A 61 7.31 -12.50 -0.92
N ARG A 62 8.42 -12.61 -0.18
CA ARG A 62 9.04 -11.47 0.55
C ARG A 62 9.35 -10.25 -0.30
N PHE A 63 9.72 -10.43 -1.57
CA PHE A 63 10.05 -9.33 -2.46
C PHE A 63 8.82 -8.53 -2.93
N LYS A 64 7.60 -9.07 -2.79
CA LYS A 64 6.33 -8.39 -3.11
C LYS A 64 5.78 -7.58 -1.94
N VAL A 65 6.29 -7.82 -0.74
CA VAL A 65 5.80 -7.19 0.49
C VAL A 65 6.02 -5.69 0.42
N PRO A 66 5.00 -4.86 0.72
CA PRO A 66 5.17 -3.42 0.83
C PRO A 66 6.24 -3.05 1.84
N LYS A 67 7.14 -2.14 1.47
CA LYS A 67 8.11 -1.58 2.42
C LYS A 67 7.58 -0.38 3.17
N THR A 68 6.61 0.30 2.58
CA THR A 68 5.98 1.48 3.14
C THR A 68 4.48 1.24 3.18
N VAL A 69 3.88 1.53 4.33
CA VAL A 69 2.44 1.49 4.55
C VAL A 69 2.03 2.85 5.08
N VAL A 70 1.12 3.52 4.38
CA VAL A 70 0.59 4.84 4.73
C VAL A 70 -0.90 4.69 5.01
N PHE A 71 -1.32 5.13 6.19
CA PHE A 71 -2.73 5.14 6.56
C PHE A 71 -3.37 6.49 6.28
N GLY A 72 -4.61 6.47 5.80
CA GLY A 72 -5.40 7.67 5.56
C GLY A 72 -6.41 7.51 4.44
N GLU A 73 -7.19 8.55 4.19
CA GLU A 73 -8.20 8.55 3.12
C GLU A 73 -7.54 8.53 1.73
N LEU A 74 -8.06 7.67 0.86
CA LEU A 74 -7.61 7.50 -0.51
C LEU A 74 -8.43 8.40 -1.45
N PRO A 75 -7.75 9.10 -2.38
CA PRO A 75 -8.43 9.89 -3.39
C PRO A 75 -9.25 8.97 -4.29
N LYS A 76 -10.54 9.24 -4.43
CA LYS A 76 -11.50 8.45 -5.21
C LYS A 76 -12.20 9.34 -6.23
N THR A 77 -12.51 8.78 -7.40
CA THR A 77 -13.38 9.43 -8.39
C THR A 77 -14.82 9.56 -7.86
N SER A 78 -15.66 10.31 -8.56
CA SER A 78 -17.11 10.38 -8.29
C SER A 78 -17.82 9.02 -8.36
N THR A 79 -17.21 8.03 -9.00
CA THR A 79 -17.67 6.63 -9.08
C THR A 79 -17.01 5.70 -8.05
N GLY A 80 -16.23 6.24 -7.09
CA GLY A 80 -15.61 5.49 -6.01
C GLY A 80 -14.30 4.77 -6.35
N LYS A 81 -13.76 4.94 -7.56
CA LYS A 81 -12.49 4.30 -7.96
C LYS A 81 -11.29 5.05 -7.39
N VAL A 82 -10.34 4.34 -6.79
CA VAL A 82 -9.11 4.95 -6.28
C VAL A 82 -8.28 5.54 -7.41
N GLN A 83 -7.87 6.79 -7.26
CA GLN A 83 -7.02 7.52 -8.20
C GLN A 83 -5.54 7.22 -7.94
N LYS A 84 -5.05 6.06 -8.43
CA LYS A 84 -3.66 5.62 -8.24
C LYS A 84 -2.60 6.61 -8.73
N PHE A 85 -2.90 7.52 -9.66
CA PHE A 85 -1.94 8.53 -10.10
C PHE A 85 -1.61 9.54 -8.99
N VAL A 86 -2.60 10.00 -8.22
CA VAL A 86 -2.39 10.88 -7.05
C VAL A 86 -1.56 10.15 -5.99
N LEU A 87 -1.82 8.86 -5.79
CA LEU A 87 -1.04 8.06 -4.84
C LEU A 87 0.41 7.88 -5.29
N ARG A 88 0.70 7.80 -6.60
CA ARG A 88 2.08 7.78 -7.12
C ARG A 88 2.81 9.09 -6.86
N GLU A 89 2.13 10.23 -6.98
CA GLU A 89 2.69 11.53 -6.62
C GLU A 89 3.02 11.56 -5.13
N ARG A 90 2.04 11.24 -4.27
CA ARG A 90 2.26 11.12 -2.82
C ARG A 90 3.42 10.19 -2.46
N ALA A 91 3.56 9.07 -3.18
CA ALA A 91 4.63 8.10 -2.94
C ALA A 91 6.03 8.63 -3.28
N ARG A 92 6.15 9.53 -4.27
CA ARG A 92 7.41 10.20 -4.61
C ARG A 92 7.81 11.19 -3.51
N ASP A 93 6.85 11.97 -3.02
CA ASP A 93 7.08 12.99 -1.97
C ASP A 93 7.46 12.39 -0.60
N LEU A 94 7.21 11.08 -0.39
CA LEU A 94 7.65 10.36 0.82
C LEU A 94 9.18 10.17 0.86
N ASP A 95 9.83 10.20 -0.30
CA ASP A 95 11.29 10.05 -0.40
C ASP A 95 12.03 11.35 -0.07
N GLU A 96 11.45 12.50 -0.44
CA GLU A 96 12.02 13.83 -0.17
C GLU A 96 12.01 14.23 1.32
N LYS A 97 11.33 13.44 2.16
CA LYS A 97 11.18 13.68 3.61
C LYS A 97 11.84 12.61 4.47
N ALA A 98 12.57 11.66 3.88
CA ALA A 98 13.27 10.58 4.58
C ALA A 98 14.72 10.94 4.89
#